data_AF-A0A1X0WU99-F1
#
_entry.id   AF-A0A1X0WU99-F1
#
_cell.length_a   1.000
_cell.length_b   1.000
_cell.length_c   1.000
_cell.angle_alpha   90.00
_cell.angle_beta   90.00
_cell.angle_gamma   90.00
#
_symmetry.space_group_name_H-M   'P 1'
#
loop_
_entity.id
_entity.type
_entity.pdbx_description
1 polymer ?
#
loop_
_entity_poly.entity_id
_entity_poly.type
_entity_poly.pdbx_seq_one_letter_code
_entity_poly.pdbx_strand_id
1 'polypeptide(L)'
;MNRIEIDRDILLFLRFAYFGNSKDLFLAATTRAYLDFNRTLRFHGMPDEQRLEMRNRASKCIKEAVLNLLNRDKLCQTDFDSWHHRTCDVLIDCYRSNGIRFTYGHAQKWINMTFKYLYMLEAVTLDSVFPFLHIPIDNIVLERANKQLCIPRPSQVWSSWGDYAFYLQYQEHLRQRIGKEAPLRWEFHNWLDEIEKGKTL
;
A
#
# COMPACT_ATOMS: atom_id res chain seq x y z
N MET A 1 15.26 -10.81 14.81
CA MET A 1 14.41 -9.64 15.10
C MET A 1 14.94 -9.02 16.38
N ASN A 2 15.58 -7.86 16.31
CA ASN A 2 15.98 -7.15 17.53
C ASN A 2 14.71 -6.61 18.19
N ARG A 3 14.35 -7.12 19.37
CA ARG A 3 13.26 -6.57 20.17
C ARG A 3 13.86 -5.48 21.04
N ILE A 4 13.33 -4.28 20.89
CA ILE A 4 13.60 -3.16 21.81
C ILE A 4 12.37 -2.96 22.67
N GLU A 5 12.58 -2.58 23.93
CA GLU A 5 11.49 -2.16 24.81
C GLU A 5 11.10 -0.73 24.44
N ILE A 6 9.82 -0.50 24.19
CA ILE A 6 9.28 0.81 23.80
C ILE A 6 8.20 1.17 24.79
N ASP A 7 8.26 2.39 25.32
CA ASP A 7 7.20 2.95 26.16
C ASP A 7 5.87 2.93 25.41
N ARG A 8 4.86 2.31 26.05
CA ARG A 8 3.53 2.11 25.45
C ARG A 8 2.84 3.42 25.12
N ASP A 9 2.95 4.42 25.99
CA ASP A 9 2.23 5.68 25.85
C ASP A 9 2.87 6.52 24.73
N ILE A 10 4.20 6.48 24.59
CA ILE A 10 4.90 7.08 23.44
C ILE A 10 4.47 6.42 22.14
N LEU A 11 4.43 5.09 22.08
CA LEU A 11 4.00 4.35 20.88
C LEU A 11 2.55 4.70 20.50
N LEU A 12 1.64 4.71 21.48
CA LEU A 12 0.24 5.07 21.26
C LEU A 12 0.09 6.53 20.83
N PHE A 13 0.82 7.46 21.45
CA PHE A 13 0.81 8.87 21.07
C PHE A 13 1.23 9.05 19.60
N LEU A 14 2.34 8.43 19.18
CA LEU A 14 2.80 8.50 17.78
C LEU A 14 1.80 7.86 16.81
N ARG A 15 1.19 6.72 17.18
CA ARG A 15 0.12 6.10 16.39
C ARG A 15 -1.06 7.06 16.21
N PHE A 16 -1.57 7.65 17.28
CA PHE A 16 -2.71 8.57 17.21
C PHE A 16 -2.38 9.90 16.54
N ALA A 17 -1.16 10.41 16.69
CA ALA A 17 -0.71 11.61 15.99
C ALA A 17 -0.68 11.40 14.47
N TYR A 18 -0.28 10.20 14.02
CA TYR A 18 -0.17 9.89 12.59
C TYR A 18 -1.49 9.45 11.95
N PHE A 19 -2.28 8.63 12.65
CA PHE A 19 -3.51 8.00 12.12
C PHE A 19 -4.81 8.64 12.64
N GLY A 20 -4.74 9.54 13.63
CA GLY A 20 -5.89 10.04 14.35
C GLY A 20 -6.43 9.04 15.39
N ASN A 21 -7.41 9.47 16.18
CA ASN A 21 -8.03 8.66 17.25
C ASN A 21 -9.24 7.84 16.75
N SER A 22 -9.07 7.08 15.66
CA SER A 22 -10.14 6.25 15.11
C SER A 22 -10.30 4.96 15.92
N LYS A 23 -11.54 4.63 16.32
CA LYS A 23 -11.87 3.32 16.91
C LYS A 23 -11.79 2.19 15.88
N ASP A 24 -12.00 2.49 14.59
CA ASP A 24 -11.81 1.55 13.50
C ASP A 24 -10.40 1.74 12.91
N LEU A 25 -9.46 0.91 13.36
CA LEU A 25 -8.07 0.94 12.91
C LEU A 25 -7.94 0.58 11.42
N PHE A 26 -8.85 -0.25 10.89
CA PHE A 26 -8.85 -0.61 9.48
C PHE A 26 -9.27 0.58 8.62
N LEU A 27 -10.31 1.30 9.05
CA LEU A 27 -10.72 2.54 8.41
C LEU A 27 -9.62 3.60 8.49
N ALA A 28 -8.89 3.69 9.61
CA ALA A 28 -7.76 4.61 9.74
C ALA A 28 -6.62 4.25 8.76
N ALA A 29 -6.25 2.98 8.66
CA ALA A 29 -5.23 2.49 7.73
C ALA A 29 -5.60 2.79 6.27
N THR A 30 -6.80 2.40 5.84
CA THR A 30 -7.28 2.62 4.46
C THR A 30 -7.44 4.11 4.13
N THR A 31 -7.90 4.91 5.11
CA THR A 31 -7.98 6.37 5.00
C THR A 31 -6.62 6.99 4.79
N ARG A 32 -5.64 6.63 5.62
CA ARG A 32 -4.28 7.15 5.52
C ARG A 32 -3.65 6.76 4.17
N ALA A 33 -3.81 5.50 3.76
CA ALA A 33 -3.34 5.00 2.47
C ALA A 33 -3.92 5.76 1.27
N TYR A 34 -5.19 6.17 1.34
CA TYR A 34 -5.80 7.00 0.30
C TYR A 34 -5.13 8.37 0.16
N LEU A 35 -4.75 8.99 1.28
CA LEU A 35 -4.11 10.31 1.28
C LEU A 35 -2.72 10.31 0.62
N ASP A 36 -2.05 9.17 0.56
CA ASP A 36 -0.71 9.08 -0.04
C ASP A 36 -0.71 9.24 -1.57
N PHE A 37 -1.86 9.02 -2.21
CA PHE A 37 -2.00 9.17 -3.67
C PHE A 37 -3.11 10.11 -4.12
N ASN A 38 -4.07 10.52 -3.26
CA ASN A 38 -5.26 11.25 -3.70
C ASN A 38 -4.98 12.49 -4.58
N ARG A 39 -3.83 13.15 -4.39
CA ARG A 39 -3.37 14.30 -5.17
C ARG A 39 -3.14 14.01 -6.66
N THR A 40 -2.93 12.74 -7.02
CA THR A 40 -2.77 12.31 -8.42
C THR A 40 -4.10 12.09 -9.12
N LEU A 41 -5.21 11.99 -8.37
CA LEU A 41 -6.54 11.84 -8.94
C LEU A 41 -7.07 13.17 -9.50
N ARG A 42 -7.93 13.07 -10.51
CA ARG A 42 -8.66 14.19 -11.10
C ARG A 42 -10.15 13.86 -11.04
N PHE A 43 -10.89 14.73 -10.36
CA PHE A 43 -12.30 14.53 -10.05
C PHE A 43 -13.25 15.39 -10.89
N HIS A 44 -12.72 16.24 -11.77
CA HIS A 44 -13.50 16.99 -12.76
C HIS A 44 -14.72 17.74 -12.19
N GLY A 45 -14.58 18.32 -10.99
CA GLY A 45 -15.67 19.05 -10.33
C GLY A 45 -16.68 18.19 -9.57
N MET A 46 -16.44 16.89 -9.40
CA MET A 46 -17.28 16.00 -8.60
C MET A 46 -17.46 16.53 -7.17
N PRO A 47 -18.70 16.60 -6.64
CA PRO A 47 -18.97 17.05 -5.29
C PRO A 47 -18.25 16.21 -4.22
N ASP A 48 -17.82 16.85 -3.14
CA ASP A 48 -17.05 16.17 -2.08
C ASP A 48 -17.83 15.02 -1.42
N GLU A 49 -19.15 15.11 -1.33
CA GLU A 49 -20.00 14.03 -0.83
C GLU A 49 -19.89 12.76 -1.70
N GLN A 50 -19.95 12.90 -3.04
CA GLN A 50 -19.81 11.77 -3.96
C GLN A 50 -18.38 11.19 -3.91
N ARG A 51 -17.37 12.05 -3.78
CA ARG A 51 -15.96 11.62 -3.60
C ARG A 51 -15.79 10.82 -2.32
N LEU A 52 -16.41 11.28 -1.23
CA LEU A 52 -16.40 10.60 0.06
C LEU A 52 -17.14 9.26 -0.01
N GLU A 53 -18.31 9.21 -0.65
CA GLU A 53 -19.08 7.98 -0.84
C GLU A 53 -18.27 6.94 -1.63
N MET A 54 -17.67 7.33 -2.76
CA MET A 54 -16.83 6.46 -3.56
C MET A 54 -15.62 5.95 -2.77
N ARG A 55 -14.95 6.82 -2.03
CA ARG A 55 -13.84 6.43 -1.15
C ARG A 55 -14.31 5.42 -0.10
N ASN A 56 -15.44 5.66 0.56
CA ASN A 56 -15.97 4.77 1.59
C ASN A 56 -16.33 3.40 1.02
N ARG A 57 -16.94 3.35 -0.17
CA ARG A 57 -17.23 2.10 -0.89
C ARG A 57 -15.94 1.32 -1.18
N ALA A 58 -14.94 1.98 -1.76
CA ALA A 58 -13.65 1.36 -2.05
C ALA A 58 -12.92 0.88 -0.78
N SER A 59 -12.89 1.68 0.29
CA SER A 59 -12.31 1.27 1.58
C SER A 59 -13.01 0.04 2.17
N LYS A 60 -14.34 -0.04 2.05
CA LYS A 60 -15.11 -1.21 2.48
C LYS A 60 -14.74 -2.46 1.65
N CYS A 61 -14.64 -2.33 0.33
CA CYS A 61 -14.20 -3.42 -0.54
C CYS A 61 -12.78 -3.92 -0.17
N ILE A 62 -11.84 -3.01 0.11
CA ILE A 62 -10.49 -3.39 0.58
C ILE A 62 -10.58 -4.16 1.90
N LYS A 63 -11.36 -3.66 2.87
CA LYS A 63 -11.53 -4.30 4.17
C LYS A 63 -12.04 -5.72 4.04
N GLU A 64 -13.12 -5.90 3.30
CA GLU A 64 -13.71 -7.22 3.05
C GLU A 64 -12.73 -8.15 2.31
N ALA A 65 -12.07 -7.66 1.26
CA ALA A 65 -11.10 -8.45 0.49
C ALA A 65 -9.90 -8.90 1.34
N VAL A 66 -9.37 -8.03 2.21
CA VAL A 66 -8.25 -8.34 3.11
C VAL A 66 -8.69 -9.34 4.17
N LEU A 67 -9.83 -9.14 4.84
CA LEU A 67 -10.30 -10.08 5.86
C LEU A 67 -10.57 -11.47 5.26
N ASN A 68 -11.13 -11.53 4.05
CA ASN A 68 -11.30 -12.80 3.34
C ASN A 68 -9.96 -13.46 2.97
N LEU A 69 -8.93 -12.68 2.61
CA LEU A 69 -7.59 -13.21 2.37
C LEU A 69 -6.98 -13.80 3.64
N LEU A 70 -7.09 -13.09 4.77
CA LEU A 70 -6.51 -13.50 6.05
C LEU A 70 -7.17 -14.75 6.64
N ASN A 71 -8.41 -15.06 6.24
CA ASN A 71 -9.10 -16.30 6.61
C ASN A 71 -8.66 -17.52 5.78
N ARG A 72 -7.77 -17.36 4.79
CA ARG A 72 -7.26 -18.48 4.00
C ARG A 72 -6.03 -19.10 4.65
N ASP A 73 -6.02 -20.42 4.75
CA ASP A 73 -4.84 -21.18 5.12
C ASP A 73 -3.90 -21.39 3.92
N LYS A 74 -2.60 -21.55 4.20
CA LYS A 74 -1.57 -22.00 3.24
C LYS A 74 -1.49 -21.15 1.97
N LEU A 75 -1.35 -19.83 2.12
CA LEU A 75 -1.10 -18.93 1.01
C LEU A 75 0.33 -19.09 0.45
N CYS A 76 0.47 -18.95 -0.87
CA CYS A 76 1.75 -18.76 -1.54
C CYS A 76 1.79 -17.42 -2.29
N GLN A 77 2.93 -17.07 -2.89
CA GLN A 77 3.08 -15.82 -3.65
C GLN A 77 2.06 -15.72 -4.79
N THR A 78 1.85 -16.81 -5.54
CA THR A 78 0.88 -16.84 -6.66
C THR A 78 -0.56 -16.61 -6.19
N ASP A 79 -0.92 -17.10 -5.00
CA ASP A 79 -2.24 -16.83 -4.40
C ASP A 79 -2.40 -15.34 -4.09
N PHE A 80 -1.37 -14.72 -3.50
CA PHE A 80 -1.38 -13.31 -3.16
C PHE A 80 -1.42 -12.44 -4.43
N ASP A 81 -0.59 -12.74 -5.43
CA ASP A 81 -0.53 -12.01 -6.70
C ASP A 81 -1.89 -12.04 -7.41
N SER A 82 -2.55 -13.20 -7.42
CA SER A 82 -3.89 -13.38 -8.00
C SER A 82 -4.98 -12.65 -7.22
N TRP A 83 -4.92 -12.68 -5.88
CA TRP A 83 -5.84 -11.92 -5.04
C TRP A 83 -5.65 -10.41 -5.21
N HIS A 84 -4.41 -9.95 -5.25
CA HIS A 84 -4.06 -8.56 -5.40
C HIS A 84 -4.56 -8.03 -6.75
N HIS A 85 -4.37 -8.79 -7.84
CA HIS A 85 -4.90 -8.45 -9.17
C HIS A 85 -6.41 -8.23 -9.14
N ARG A 86 -7.17 -9.21 -8.67
CA ARG A 86 -8.65 -9.12 -8.58
C ARG A 86 -9.10 -7.94 -7.72
N THR A 87 -8.41 -7.70 -6.61
CA THR A 87 -8.73 -6.58 -5.72
C THR A 87 -8.44 -5.23 -6.39
N CYS A 88 -7.35 -5.13 -7.16
CA CYS A 88 -7.09 -3.95 -7.98
C CYS A 88 -8.19 -3.71 -9.02
N ASP A 89 -8.64 -4.75 -9.72
CA ASP A 89 -9.70 -4.64 -10.73
C ASP A 89 -10.98 -4.07 -10.14
N VAL A 90 -11.43 -4.59 -8.99
CA VAL A 90 -12.60 -4.09 -8.26
C VAL A 90 -12.47 -2.60 -7.92
N LEU A 91 -11.29 -2.17 -7.46
CA LEU A 91 -11.05 -0.75 -7.14
C LEU A 91 -11.05 0.14 -8.39
N ILE A 92 -10.44 -0.34 -9.47
CA ILE A 92 -10.41 0.35 -10.75
C ILE A 92 -11.83 0.54 -11.27
N ASP A 93 -12.66 -0.50 -11.23
CA ASP A 93 -14.05 -0.46 -11.69
C ASP A 93 -14.91 0.47 -10.82
N CYS A 94 -14.69 0.48 -9.49
CA CYS A 94 -15.37 1.39 -8.57
C CYS A 94 -15.18 2.86 -8.95
N TYR A 95 -13.99 3.25 -9.42
CA TYR A 95 -13.72 4.63 -9.84
C TYR A 95 -14.10 4.90 -11.30
N ARG A 96 -13.85 3.95 -12.21
CA ARG A 96 -14.17 4.08 -13.63
C ARG A 96 -15.66 4.21 -13.89
N SER A 97 -16.49 3.47 -13.15
CA SER A 97 -17.95 3.58 -13.19
C SER A 97 -18.47 4.97 -12.80
N ASN A 98 -17.67 5.76 -12.09
CA ASN A 98 -17.95 7.15 -11.73
C ASN A 98 -17.24 8.17 -12.64
N GLY A 99 -16.73 7.72 -13.80
CA GLY A 99 -16.01 8.58 -14.75
C GLY A 99 -14.63 9.05 -14.26
N ILE A 100 -14.10 8.46 -13.19
CA ILE A 100 -12.80 8.83 -12.63
C ILE A 100 -11.72 7.91 -13.17
N ARG A 101 -10.67 8.51 -13.75
CA ARG A 101 -9.49 7.74 -14.18
C ARG A 101 -8.79 7.16 -12.96
N PHE A 102 -8.81 5.83 -12.87
CA PHE A 102 -8.11 5.04 -11.87
C PHE A 102 -7.36 3.91 -12.55
N THR A 103 -6.14 3.63 -12.09
CA THR A 103 -5.15 2.78 -12.76
C THR A 103 -4.61 1.75 -11.77
N TYR A 104 -3.87 0.74 -12.24
CA TYR A 104 -3.19 -0.19 -11.35
C TYR A 104 -2.18 0.53 -10.46
N GLY A 105 -1.54 1.59 -10.96
CA GLY A 105 -0.71 2.49 -10.15
C GLY A 105 -1.40 3.01 -8.90
N HIS A 106 -2.64 3.48 -9.03
CA HIS A 106 -3.44 3.95 -7.89
C HIS A 106 -3.92 2.79 -7.01
N ALA A 107 -4.44 1.73 -7.62
CA ALA A 107 -5.00 0.59 -6.90
C ALA A 107 -3.94 -0.12 -6.04
N GLN A 108 -2.77 -0.42 -6.61
CA GLN A 108 -1.67 -1.03 -5.87
C GLN A 108 -1.21 -0.12 -4.73
N LYS A 109 -1.15 1.21 -4.95
CA LYS A 109 -0.68 2.12 -3.91
C LYS A 109 -1.62 2.09 -2.72
N TRP A 110 -2.92 2.09 -2.97
CA TRP A 110 -3.92 2.02 -1.91
C TRP A 110 -3.84 0.70 -1.13
N ILE A 111 -3.84 -0.43 -1.83
CA ILE A 111 -3.84 -1.76 -1.20
C ILE A 111 -2.55 -1.97 -0.39
N ASN A 112 -1.40 -1.67 -1.00
CA ASN A 112 -0.10 -1.96 -0.39
C ASN A 112 0.20 -1.02 0.78
N MET A 113 -0.17 0.26 0.69
CA MET A 113 -0.09 1.17 1.84
C MET A 113 -1.08 0.78 2.94
N THR A 114 -2.25 0.23 2.59
CA THR A 114 -3.19 -0.29 3.60
C THR A 114 -2.54 -1.41 4.41
N PHE A 115 -1.88 -2.40 3.78
CA PHE A 115 -1.16 -3.44 4.54
C PHE A 115 -0.04 -2.87 5.42
N LYS A 116 0.75 -1.92 4.90
CA LYS A 116 1.78 -1.23 5.69
C LYS A 116 1.18 -0.61 6.96
N TYR A 117 0.05 0.08 6.83
CA TYR A 117 -0.58 0.75 7.95
C TYR A 117 -1.34 -0.17 8.89
N LEU A 118 -1.95 -1.25 8.39
CA LEU A 118 -2.50 -2.32 9.23
C LEU A 118 -1.41 -2.96 10.10
N TYR A 119 -0.21 -3.16 9.51
CA TYR A 119 0.95 -3.65 10.24
C TYR A 119 1.41 -2.66 11.33
N MET A 120 1.56 -1.38 11.00
CA MET A 120 1.98 -0.33 11.96
C MET A 120 1.00 -0.14 13.12
N LEU A 121 -0.29 -0.28 12.84
CA LEU A 121 -1.37 -0.14 13.82
C LEU A 121 -1.64 -1.43 14.61
N GLU A 122 -1.02 -2.56 14.24
CA GLU A 122 -1.35 -3.89 14.78
C GLU A 122 -2.86 -4.19 14.71
N ALA A 123 -3.51 -3.69 13.65
CA ALA A 123 -4.96 -3.77 13.50
C ALA A 123 -5.46 -5.20 13.25
N VAL A 124 -4.61 -6.03 12.63
CA VAL A 124 -4.84 -7.43 12.29
C VAL A 124 -3.50 -8.19 12.31
N THR A 125 -3.55 -9.51 12.50
CA THR A 125 -2.37 -10.37 12.32
C THR A 125 -2.10 -10.58 10.84
N LEU A 126 -0.87 -10.33 10.40
CA LEU A 126 -0.47 -10.42 8.99
C LEU A 126 0.53 -11.55 8.72
N ASP A 127 0.89 -12.36 9.72
CA ASP A 127 1.97 -13.35 9.62
C ASP A 127 1.83 -14.31 8.43
N SER A 128 0.60 -14.71 8.09
CA SER A 128 0.31 -15.61 6.97
C SER A 128 0.49 -14.97 5.57
N VAL A 129 0.44 -13.64 5.48
CA VAL A 129 0.55 -12.89 4.21
C VAL A 129 1.82 -12.03 4.12
N PHE A 130 2.44 -11.74 5.26
CA PHE A 130 3.55 -10.78 5.39
C PHE A 130 4.71 -11.05 4.42
N PRO A 131 5.13 -12.32 4.18
CA PRO A 131 6.19 -12.61 3.21
C PRO A 131 5.82 -12.28 1.76
N PHE A 132 4.53 -12.25 1.43
CA PHE A 132 4.03 -12.14 0.06
C PHE A 132 3.58 -10.73 -0.32
N LEU A 133 3.51 -9.81 0.66
CA LEU A 133 3.03 -8.45 0.46
C LEU A 133 3.82 -7.73 -0.66
N HIS A 134 3.10 -6.98 -1.46
CA HIS A 134 3.70 -6.13 -2.49
C HIS A 134 4.24 -4.83 -1.89
N ILE A 135 5.34 -4.31 -2.46
CA ILE A 135 5.88 -3.01 -2.07
C ILE A 135 4.96 -1.91 -2.63
N PRO A 136 4.58 -0.89 -1.84
CA PRO A 136 3.73 0.21 -2.30
C PRO A 136 4.48 1.16 -3.25
N ILE A 137 4.54 0.81 -4.54
CA ILE A 137 5.32 1.53 -5.56
C ILE A 137 4.86 3.00 -5.67
N ASP A 138 5.81 3.92 -5.52
CA ASP A 138 5.67 5.33 -5.83
C ASP A 138 7.03 5.90 -6.29
N ASN A 139 7.14 7.21 -6.47
CA ASN A 139 8.39 7.83 -6.89
C ASN A 139 9.57 7.58 -5.94
N ILE A 140 9.31 7.47 -4.63
CA ILE A 140 10.33 7.23 -3.60
C ILE A 140 10.83 5.79 -3.73
N VAL A 141 9.92 4.81 -3.80
CA VAL A 141 10.28 3.40 -4.03
C VAL A 141 11.02 3.22 -5.35
N LEU A 142 10.59 3.89 -6.42
CA LEU A 142 11.27 3.83 -7.72
C LEU A 142 12.69 4.43 -7.66
N GLU A 143 12.89 5.52 -6.92
CA GLU A 143 14.23 6.09 -6.67
C GLU A 143 15.14 5.08 -5.97
N ARG A 144 14.61 4.46 -4.93
CA ARG A 144 15.30 3.52 -4.04
C ARG A 144 15.72 2.27 -4.76
N ALA A 145 14.78 1.66 -5.48
CA ALA A 145 15.02 0.50 -6.32
C ALA A 145 16.13 0.78 -7.34
N ASN A 146 16.16 1.99 -7.89
CA ASN A 146 17.23 2.38 -8.82
C ASN A 146 18.59 2.53 -8.14
N LYS A 147 18.67 3.27 -7.04
CA LYS A 147 19.93 3.54 -6.35
C LYS A 147 20.53 2.33 -5.65
N GLN A 148 19.70 1.53 -5.00
CA GLN A 148 20.18 0.44 -4.13
C GLN A 148 20.13 -0.93 -4.79
N LEU A 149 19.13 -1.16 -5.64
CA LEU A 149 18.90 -2.46 -6.28
C LEU A 149 19.26 -2.45 -7.77
N CYS A 150 19.73 -1.32 -8.30
CA CYS A 150 20.04 -1.12 -9.72
C CYS A 150 18.87 -1.56 -10.64
N ILE A 151 17.63 -1.35 -10.20
CA ILE A 151 16.44 -1.58 -11.01
C ILE A 151 16.14 -0.28 -11.80
N PRO A 152 16.10 -0.32 -13.14
CA PRO A 152 15.81 0.88 -13.93
C PRO A 152 14.44 1.46 -13.61
N ARG A 153 14.34 2.79 -13.57
CA ARG A 153 13.05 3.46 -13.41
C ARG A 153 12.26 3.35 -14.72
N PRO A 154 10.98 2.94 -14.65
CA PRO A 154 10.10 3.03 -15.80
C PRO A 154 9.95 4.46 -16.30
N SER A 155 9.77 4.62 -17.61
CA SER A 155 9.52 5.93 -18.24
C SER A 155 8.16 6.52 -17.88
N GLN A 156 7.18 5.67 -17.60
CA GLN A 156 5.83 6.06 -17.19
C GLN A 156 5.78 6.35 -15.69
N VAL A 157 5.11 7.43 -15.29
CA VAL A 157 4.83 7.72 -13.88
C VAL A 157 4.00 6.59 -13.26
N TRP A 158 4.32 6.18 -12.03
CA TRP A 158 3.68 5.03 -11.37
C TRP A 158 2.15 5.11 -11.36
N SER A 159 1.57 6.31 -11.15
CA SER A 159 0.13 6.54 -11.10
C SER A 159 -0.55 6.37 -12.47
N SER A 160 0.21 6.28 -13.56
CA SER A 160 -0.31 6.06 -14.90
C SER A 160 -0.29 4.61 -15.36
N TRP A 161 0.33 3.69 -14.59
CA TRP A 161 0.48 2.29 -14.98
C TRP A 161 -0.88 1.60 -15.13
N GLY A 162 -1.24 1.30 -16.38
CA GLY A 162 -2.54 0.74 -16.77
C GLY A 162 -2.55 -0.77 -17.02
N ASP A 163 -1.39 -1.41 -16.99
CA ASP A 163 -1.23 -2.86 -17.19
C ASP A 163 -0.75 -3.55 -15.90
N TYR A 164 -1.46 -4.59 -15.48
CA TYR A 164 -1.12 -5.37 -14.30
C TYR A 164 0.14 -6.21 -14.52
N ALA A 165 0.34 -6.76 -15.73
CA ALA A 165 1.51 -7.59 -16.02
C ALA A 165 2.79 -6.77 -15.89
N PHE A 166 2.79 -5.54 -16.43
CA PHE A 166 3.86 -4.58 -16.22
C PHE A 166 4.14 -4.29 -14.74
N TYR A 167 3.10 -4.03 -13.95
CA TYR A 167 3.22 -3.81 -12.52
C TYR A 167 3.82 -5.02 -11.78
N LEU A 168 3.29 -6.22 -12.07
CA LEU A 168 3.70 -7.46 -11.42
C LEU A 168 5.15 -7.80 -11.75
N GLN A 169 5.55 -7.64 -13.01
CA GLN A 169 6.94 -7.81 -13.43
C GLN A 169 7.89 -6.90 -12.62
N TYR A 170 7.49 -5.67 -12.33
CA TYR A 170 8.30 -4.79 -11.47
C TYR A 170 8.38 -5.29 -10.02
N GLN A 171 7.28 -5.79 -9.46
CA GLN A 171 7.29 -6.43 -8.13
C GLN A 171 8.19 -7.66 -8.08
N GLU A 172 8.18 -8.49 -9.12
CA GLU A 172 9.05 -9.65 -9.23
C GLU A 172 10.53 -9.26 -9.25
N HIS A 173 10.92 -8.25 -10.03
CA HIS A 173 12.28 -7.73 -10.02
C HIS A 173 12.69 -7.20 -8.64
N LEU A 174 11.79 -6.48 -7.95
CA LEU A 174 12.04 -6.05 -6.57
C LEU A 174 12.30 -7.26 -5.67
N ARG A 175 11.39 -8.24 -5.65
CA ARG A 175 11.49 -9.46 -4.84
C ARG A 175 12.79 -10.23 -5.10
N GLN A 176 13.18 -10.38 -6.37
CA GLN A 176 14.42 -11.02 -6.74
C GLN A 176 15.65 -10.28 -6.19
N ARG A 177 15.64 -8.95 -6.20
CA ARG A 177 16.78 -8.13 -5.76
C ARG A 177 16.89 -7.99 -4.24
N ILE A 178 15.78 -7.96 -3.51
CA ILE A 178 15.78 -7.93 -2.03
C ILE A 178 16.09 -9.32 -1.43
N GLY A 179 15.98 -10.39 -2.23
CA GLY A 179 16.36 -11.74 -1.84
C GLY A 179 15.41 -12.34 -0.81
N LYS A 180 15.93 -12.69 0.38
CA LYS A 180 15.17 -13.35 1.46
C LYS A 180 14.42 -12.38 2.38
N GLU A 181 14.64 -11.08 2.22
CA GLU A 181 13.97 -10.08 3.03
C GLU A 181 12.49 -9.95 2.63
N ALA A 182 11.59 -9.88 3.61
CA ALA A 182 10.18 -9.64 3.34
C ALA A 182 9.98 -8.25 2.71
N PRO A 183 9.16 -8.09 1.66
CA PRO A 183 9.11 -6.84 0.90
C PRO A 183 8.70 -5.62 1.74
N LEU A 184 7.78 -5.78 2.69
CA LEU A 184 7.39 -4.71 3.60
C LEU A 184 8.51 -4.33 4.60
N ARG A 185 9.39 -5.26 4.98
CA ARG A 185 10.57 -4.94 5.82
C ARG A 185 11.59 -4.12 5.06
N TRP A 186 11.87 -4.53 3.83
CA TRP A 186 12.74 -3.76 2.94
C TRP A 186 12.23 -2.32 2.78
N GLU A 187 10.91 -2.15 2.64
CA GLU A 187 10.29 -0.81 2.55
C GLU A 187 10.49 0.02 3.83
N PHE A 188 10.29 -0.56 5.02
CA PHE A 188 10.52 0.14 6.29
C PHE A 188 11.99 0.55 6.48
N HIS A 189 12.94 -0.35 6.23
CA HIS A 189 14.37 -0.04 6.33
C HIS A 189 14.75 1.09 5.38
N ASN A 190 14.22 1.06 4.16
CA ASN A 190 14.45 2.12 3.19
C ASN A 190 13.86 3.45 3.62
N TRP A 191 12.65 3.46 4.18
CA TRP A 191 12.05 4.69 4.67
C TRP A 191 12.87 5.32 5.81
N LEU A 192 13.35 4.51 6.77
CA LEU A 192 14.21 4.97 7.87
C LEU A 192 15.55 5.53 7.37
N ASP A 193 16.19 4.81 6.46
CA ASP A 193 17.42 5.26 5.78
C ASP A 193 17.26 6.65 5.12
N GLU A 194 16.05 7.04 4.70
CA GLU A 194 15.80 8.37 4.11
C GLU A 194 15.95 9.49 5.11
N ILE A 195 15.29 9.26 6.24
CA ILE A 195 15.15 10.23 7.30
C ILE A 195 16.51 10.44 7.95
N GLU A 196 17.25 9.35 8.18
CA GLU A 196 18.59 9.39 8.75
C GLU A 196 19.61 10.06 7.81
N LYS A 197 19.49 9.87 6.48
CA LYS A 197 20.42 10.44 5.49
C LYS A 197 20.06 11.88 5.06
N GLY A 198 19.03 12.48 5.65
CA GLY A 198 18.81 13.93 5.58
C GLY A 198 18.45 14.47 4.19
N LYS A 199 17.35 13.98 3.61
CA LYS A 199 16.58 14.78 2.65
C LYS A 199 15.17 14.97 3.20
N THR A 200 14.96 16.13 3.79
CA THR A 200 13.68 16.65 4.27
C THR A 200 12.60 16.48 3.19
N LEU A 201 11.43 15.96 3.59
CA LEU A 201 10.19 15.97 2.81
C LEU A 201 9.79 17.39 2.39
#